data_AF-A0A955QIV7-F1
#
_entry.id   AF-A0A955QIV7-F1
#
_cell.length_a   1.000
_cell.length_b   1.000
_cell.length_c   1.000
_cell.angle_alpha   90.00
_cell.angle_beta   90.00
_cell.angle_gamma   90.00
#
_symmetry.space_group_name_H-M   'P 1'
#
loop_
_entity.id
_entity.type
_entity.pdbx_description
1 polymer ?
#
loop_
_entity_poly.entity_id
_entity_poly.type
_entity_poly.pdbx_seq_one_letter_code
_entity_poly.pdbx_strand_id
1 'polypeptide(L)' 'MGFPIHRLRRLRQHASLRRMVRETALAPADFIYPLFVTYGQNK' A
#
# COMPACT_ATOMS: atom_id res chain seq x y z
N MET A 1 -18.42 3.20 24.11
CA MET A 1 -17.42 2.57 24.98
C MET A 1 -16.05 3.21 24.73
N GLY A 2 -15.36 3.64 25.79
CA GLY A 2 -14.09 4.39 25.69
C GLY A 2 -12.86 3.59 26.14
N PHE A 3 -11.75 4.29 26.30
CA PHE A 3 -10.59 3.75 27.03
C PHE A 3 -11.01 3.46 28.50
N PRO A 4 -10.59 2.35 29.14
CA PRO A 4 -9.56 1.38 28.74
C PRO A 4 -10.07 0.17 27.94
N ILE A 5 -11.37 0.09 27.66
CA ILE A 5 -12.03 -1.06 27.02
C ILE A 5 -11.62 -1.15 25.54
N HIS A 6 -11.72 -0.05 24.80
CA HIS A 6 -11.22 0.04 23.43
C HIS A 6 -9.85 0.69 23.39
N ARG A 7 -8.82 -0.10 23.01
CA ARG A 7 -7.45 0.36 22.87
C ARG A 7 -6.99 0.18 21.43
N LEU A 8 -7.18 1.22 20.61
CA LEU A 8 -6.82 1.22 19.19
C LEU A 8 -5.32 0.92 18.95
N ARG A 9 -4.47 1.18 19.94
CA ARG A 9 -3.03 0.85 19.88
C ARG A 9 -2.76 -0.66 19.82
N ARG A 10 -3.67 -1.54 20.27
CA ARG A 10 -3.47 -3.01 20.24
C ARG A 10 -3.18 -3.53 18.82
N LEU A 11 -3.95 -3.07 17.83
CA LEU A 11 -3.76 -3.45 16.42
C LEU A 11 -2.47 -2.85 15.80
N ARG A 12 -1.84 -1.89 16.47
CA ARG A 12 -0.63 -1.20 15.97
C ARG A 12 0.66 -1.72 16.61
N GLN A 13 0.59 -2.67 17.55
CA GLN A 13 1.75 -3.15 18.31
C GLN A 13 2.80 -3.87 17.45
N HIS A 14 2.37 -4.74 16.54
CA HIS A 14 3.27 -5.57 15.73
C HIS A 14 3.11 -5.30 14.24
N ALA A 15 4.19 -5.48 13.48
CA ALA A 15 4.17 -5.32 12.02
C ALA A 15 3.23 -6.31 11.34
N SER A 16 3.14 -7.55 11.83
CA SER A 16 2.22 -8.58 11.35
C SER A 16 0.76 -8.18 11.52
N LEU A 17 0.38 -7.67 12.71
CA LEU A 17 -0.97 -7.17 12.97
C LEU A 17 -1.31 -5.98 12.07
N ARG A 18 -0.41 -5.01 11.95
CA ARG A 18 -0.61 -3.86 11.04
C ARG A 18 -0.75 -4.27 9.58
N ARG A 19 -0.09 -5.36 9.15
CA ARG A 19 -0.25 -5.92 7.79
C ARG A 19 -1.62 -6.55 7.61
N MET A 20 -2.11 -7.28 8.61
CA MET A 20 -3.40 -7.96 8.57
C MET A 20 -4.59 -6.99 8.52
N VAL A 21 -4.54 -5.88 9.26
CA VAL A 21 -5.65 -4.91 9.35
C VAL A 21 -5.51 -3.71 8.39
N ARG A 22 -4.57 -3.75 7.44
CA ARG A 22 -4.32 -2.62 6.53
C ARG A 22 -5.47 -2.47 5.53
N GLU A 23 -6.00 -1.26 5.41
CA GLU A 23 -7.10 -0.95 4.46
C GLU A 23 -6.59 -0.65 3.05
N THR A 24 -5.49 0.08 2.93
CA THR A 24 -4.94 0.52 1.64
C THR A 24 -3.73 -0.33 1.23
N ALA A 25 -3.73 -0.84 0.00
CA ALA A 25 -2.60 -1.51 -0.62
C ALA A 25 -2.29 -0.84 -1.97
N LEU A 26 -1.04 -1.01 -2.44
CA LEU A 26 -0.58 -0.54 -3.73
C LEU A 26 0.26 -1.65 -4.35
N ALA A 27 -0.04 -2.01 -5.59
CA ALA A 27 0.63 -3.03 -6.38
C ALA A 27 1.15 -2.41 -7.69
N PRO A 28 2.14 -3.04 -8.37
CA PRO A 28 2.61 -2.56 -9.67
C PRO A 28 1.51 -2.44 -10.73
N ALA A 29 0.44 -3.22 -10.61
CA ALA A 29 -0.73 -3.17 -11.49
C ALA A 29 -1.54 -1.86 -11.36
N ASP A 30 -1.39 -1.12 -10.26
CA ASP A 30 -2.06 0.16 -10.04
C ASP A 30 -1.31 1.33 -10.72
N PHE A 31 -0.11 1.09 -11.24
CA PHE A 31 0.71 2.11 -11.88
C PHE A 31 0.45 2.20 -13.37
N ILE A 32 0.44 3.43 -13.87
CA ILE A 32 0.52 3.73 -15.30
C ILE A 32 2.00 3.94 -15.62
N TYR A 33 2.52 3.17 -16.58
CA TYR A 33 3.88 3.33 -17.08
C TYR A 33 3.84 4.04 -18.45
N PRO A 34 3.95 5.38 -18.47
CA PRO A 34 3.93 6.13 -19.72
C PRO A 34 5.20 5.85 -20.52
N LEU A 35 5.00 5.44 -21.77
CA LEU A 35 6.07 5.23 -22.73
C LEU A 35 6.04 6.33 -23.77
N PHE A 36 7.17 7.01 -23.93
CA PHE A 36 7.36 8.00 -24.97
C PHE A 36 8.11 7.35 -26.12
N VAL A 37 7.44 7.25 -27.27
CA VAL A 37 8.02 6.69 -28.49
C VAL A 37 8.36 7.83 -29.43
N THR A 38 9.59 7.83 -29.94
CA THR A 38 10.03 8.72 -31.02
C THR A 38 10.26 7.91 -32.29
N TYR A 39 10.33 8.59 -33.44
CA TYR A 39 10.66 7.94 -34.71
C TYR A 39 12.15 7.57 -34.76
N GLY A 40 12.50 6.40 -35.29
CA GLY A 40 13.89 5.99 -35.48
C GLY A 40 14.12 4.49 -35.31
N GLN A 41 15.00 3.92 -36.13
CA GLN A 41 15.19 2.48 -36.33
C GLN A 41 16.49 2.00 -35.67
N ASN A 42 16.44 0.82 -35.03
CA ASN A 42 17.64 0.06 -34.68
C ASN A 42 18.45 -0.19 -35.96
N LYS A 43 19.66 0.37 -36.03
CA LYS A 43 20.72 -0.09 -36.93
C LYS A 43 21.55 -1.15 -36.22
#